data_AF-A0A1V2Q9F9-F1
#
_entry.id   AF-A0A1V2Q9F9-F1
#
_cell.length_a   1.000
_cell.length_b   1.000
_cell.length_c   1.000
_cell.angle_alpha   90.00
_cell.angle_beta   90.00
_cell.angle_gamma   90.00
#
_symmetry.space_group_name_H-M   'P 1'
#
loop_
_entity.id
_entity.type
_entity.pdbx_description
1 polymer ?
#
loop_
_entity_poly.entity_id
_entity_poly.type
_entity_poly.pdbx_seq_one_letter_code
_entity_poly.pdbx_strand_id
1 'polypeptide(L)'
;MRHAEVVAENIVAQVRGEQPTATYRPSPAPSILLPPGPEGGVGQVPAPDGATVPPAAAVVRYEGADLFTGRFVELPGLSPARSTP
;
A
#
# COMPACT_ATOMS: atom_id res chain seq x y z
N MET A 1 -5.73 2.31 -1.44
CA MET A 1 -6.22 0.93 -1.58
C MET A 1 -7.54 0.78 -2.37
N ARG A 2 -8.44 1.77 -2.40
CA ARG A 2 -9.76 1.66 -3.06
C ARG A 2 -9.76 1.48 -4.59
N HIS A 3 -8.63 1.67 -5.28
CA HIS A 3 -8.57 1.54 -6.75
C HIS A 3 -8.97 0.14 -7.24
N ALA A 4 -8.43 -0.91 -6.63
CA ALA A 4 -8.71 -2.29 -7.04
C ALA A 4 -10.18 -2.66 -6.80
N GLU A 5 -10.77 -2.19 -5.70
CA GLU A 5 -12.17 -2.41 -5.36
C GLU A 5 -13.12 -1.75 -6.38
N VAL A 6 -12.86 -0.50 -6.78
CA VAL A 6 -13.67 0.21 -7.79
C VAL A 6 -13.64 -0.53 -9.14
N VAL A 7 -12.48 -1.05 -9.53
CA VAL A 7 -12.34 -1.82 -10.78
C VAL A 7 -13.12 -3.14 -10.68
N ALA A 8 -12.95 -3.87 -9.59
CA ALA A 8 -13.64 -5.15 -9.38
C ALA A 8 -15.17 -4.97 -9.40
N GLU A 9 -15.69 -3.96 -8.72
CA GLU A 9 -17.13 -3.63 -8.70
C GLU A 9 -17.68 -3.36 -10.11
N ASN A 10 -17.00 -2.52 -10.88
CA ASN A 10 -17.41 -2.18 -12.24
C ASN A 10 -17.32 -3.36 -13.23
N ILE A 11 -16.37 -4.28 -13.04
CA ILE A 11 -16.28 -5.51 -13.84
C ILE A 11 -17.48 -6.41 -13.51
N VAL A 12 -17.80 -6.59 -12.22
CA VAL A 12 -18.94 -7.40 -11.79
C VAL A 12 -20.26 -6.85 -12.36
N ALA A 13 -20.45 -5.53 -12.33
CA ALA A 13 -21.61 -4.87 -12.94
C ALA A 13 -21.71 -5.18 -14.44
N GLN A 14 -20.61 -5.03 -15.20
CA GLN A 14 -20.61 -5.31 -16.64
C GLN A 14 -20.90 -6.78 -16.97
N VAL A 15 -20.35 -7.72 -16.20
CA VAL A 15 -20.62 -9.16 -16.38
C VAL A 15 -22.10 -9.49 -16.16
N ARG A 16 -22.80 -8.70 -15.33
CA ARG A 16 -24.25 -8.82 -15.08
C ARG A 16 -25.11 -8.04 -16.09
N GLY A 17 -24.50 -7.31 -17.03
CA GLY A 17 -25.20 -6.42 -17.96
C GLY A 17 -25.71 -5.13 -17.32
N GLU A 18 -25.24 -4.81 -16.12
CA GLU A 18 -25.56 -3.58 -15.40
C GLU A 18 -24.62 -2.44 -15.80
N GLN A 19 -25.01 -1.20 -15.50
CA GLN A 19 -24.15 -0.04 -15.75
C GLN A 19 -23.07 0.07 -14.66
N PRO A 20 -21.77 0.13 -15.02
CA PRO A 20 -20.69 0.37 -14.06
C PRO A 20 -20.69 1.85 -13.63
N THR A 21 -20.93 2.11 -12.34
CA THR A 21 -21.08 3.48 -11.81
C THR A 21 -20.08 3.83 -10.70
N ALA A 22 -19.30 2.86 -10.23
CA ALA A 22 -18.35 3.10 -9.16
C ALA A 22 -17.24 4.05 -9.63
N THR A 23 -17.02 5.13 -8.89
CA THR A 23 -16.01 6.14 -9.19
C THR A 23 -15.01 6.24 -8.04
N TYR A 24 -13.72 6.17 -8.36
CA TYR A 24 -12.67 6.39 -7.37
C TYR A 24 -12.69 7.85 -6.88
N ARG A 25 -12.71 8.03 -5.57
CA ARG A 25 -12.51 9.33 -4.93
C ARG A 25 -11.23 9.29 -4.10
N PRO A 26 -10.21 10.10 -4.44
CA PRO A 26 -9.00 10.19 -3.65
C PRO A 26 -9.30 10.74 -2.24
N SER A 27 -8.46 10.35 -1.28
CA SER A 27 -8.49 10.94 0.07
C SER A 27 -8.27 12.46 -0.03
N PRO A 28 -9.07 13.29 0.69
CA PRO A 28 -8.84 14.73 0.74
C PRO A 28 -7.60 15.11 1.55
N ALA A 29 -7.10 14.19 2.40
CA ALA A 29 -5.86 14.38 3.14
C ALA A 29 -4.67 13.83 2.32
N PRO A 30 -3.79 14.70 1.80
CA PRO A 30 -2.59 14.25 1.10
C PRO A 30 -1.66 13.56 2.10
N SER A 31 -1.22 12.35 1.75
CA SER A 31 -0.23 11.61 2.52
C SER A 31 0.74 10.94 1.56
N ILE A 32 2.02 10.98 1.90
CA ILE A 32 3.07 10.24 1.22
C ILE A 32 3.84 9.47 2.30
N LEU A 33 4.11 8.21 2.01
CA LEU A 33 4.93 7.33 2.83
C LEU A 33 6.22 7.12 2.03
N LEU A 34 7.36 7.55 2.58
CA LEU A 34 8.64 7.52 1.89
C LEU A 34 9.61 6.63 2.69
N PRO A 35 9.80 5.36 2.28
CA PRO A 35 10.72 4.47 2.96
C PRO A 35 12.18 4.89 2.71
N PRO A 36 12.96 5.24 3.74
CA PRO A 36 14.36 5.63 3.59
C PRO A 36 15.32 4.43 3.49
N GLY A 37 14.82 3.19 3.49
CA GLY A 37 15.62 1.97 3.36
C GLY A 37 15.23 0.89 4.38
N PRO A 38 15.86 -0.30 4.34
CA PRO A 38 15.46 -1.47 5.14
C PRO A 38 15.66 -1.30 6.66
N GLU A 39 16.51 -0.36 7.09
CA GLU A 39 16.82 -0.13 8.51
C GLU A 39 16.20 1.15 9.08
N GLY A 40 15.48 1.93 8.26
CA GLY A 40 14.87 3.19 8.65
C GLY A 40 13.43 3.31 8.18
N GLY A 41 12.67 4.21 8.81
CA GLY A 41 11.32 4.50 8.40
C GLY A 41 10.94 5.93 8.75
N VAL A 42 10.46 6.70 7.78
CA VAL A 42 9.86 8.03 8.02
C VAL A 42 8.47 8.05 7.40
N GLY A 43 7.45 8.09 8.25
CA GLY A 43 6.07 8.14 7.84
C GLY A 43 5.32 9.26 8.54
N GLN A 44 4.24 9.70 7.93
CA GLN A 44 3.23 10.51 8.60
C GLN A 44 1.89 9.80 8.46
N VAL A 45 1.12 9.77 9.55
CA VAL A 45 -0.23 9.18 9.57
C VAL A 45 -1.27 10.27 9.82
N PRO A 46 -2.48 10.16 9.23
CA PRO A 46 -3.57 11.09 9.51
C PRO A 46 -3.95 11.05 11.00
N ALA A 47 -4.10 12.22 11.63
CA ALA A 47 -4.66 12.38 12.97
C ALA A 47 -5.66 13.56 12.99
N PRO A 48 -6.52 13.67 14.03
CA PRO A 48 -7.57 14.69 14.10
C PRO A 48 -7.06 16.13 13.94
N ASP A 49 -5.85 16.42 14.41
CA ASP A 49 -5.26 17.78 14.42
C ASP A 49 -4.24 18.00 13.29
N GLY A 50 -4.14 17.07 12.34
CA GLY A 50 -3.16 17.09 11.25
C GLY A 50 -2.32 15.82 11.17
N ALA A 51 -1.37 15.78 10.24
CA ALA A 51 -0.48 14.64 10.09
C ALA A 51 0.48 14.53 11.29
N THR A 52 0.63 13.33 11.85
CA THR A 52 1.54 13.05 12.98
C THR A 52 2.61 12.03 12.61
N VAL A 53 3.76 12.11 13.26
CA VAL A 53 4.88 11.18 13.07
C VAL A 53 4.71 10.00 14.04
N PRO A 54 4.46 8.79 13.55
CA PRO A 54 4.37 7.61 14.40
C PRO A 54 5.78 7.16 14.86
N PRO A 55 5.87 6.33 15.91
CA PRO A 55 7.16 5.81 16.38
C PRO A 55 7.91 5.06 15.28
N ALA A 56 9.24 5.18 15.24
CA ALA A 56 10.08 4.56 14.22
C ALA A 56 9.83 3.04 14.07
N ALA A 57 9.61 2.33 15.18
CA ALA A 57 9.28 0.90 15.16
C ALA A 57 7.95 0.59 14.45
N ALA A 58 6.97 1.50 14.51
CA ALA A 58 5.71 1.36 13.78
C ALA A 58 5.91 1.59 12.28
N VAL A 59 6.75 2.58 11.91
CA VAL A 59 7.08 2.85 10.51
C VAL A 59 7.87 1.70 9.89
N VAL A 60 8.90 1.20 10.57
CA VAL A 60 9.73 0.08 10.09
C VAL A 60 8.91 -1.19 9.90
N ARG A 61 7.90 -1.47 10.73
CA ARG A 61 6.99 -2.60 10.49
C ARG A 61 6.12 -2.40 9.25
N TYR A 62 5.60 -1.20 9.05
CA TYR A 62 4.71 -0.90 7.92
C TYR A 62 5.49 -0.82 6.58
N GLU A 63 6.71 -0.27 6.61
CA GLU A 63 7.55 -0.07 5.44
C GLU A 63 8.51 -1.24 5.18
N GLY A 64 9.18 -1.75 6.21
CA GLY A 64 10.22 -2.77 6.09
C GLY A 64 9.70 -4.21 6.00
N ALA A 65 8.55 -4.54 6.59
CA ALA A 65 8.00 -5.90 6.53
C ALA A 65 7.01 -6.09 5.37
N ASP A 66 6.27 -5.04 4.98
CA ASP A 66 5.10 -5.19 4.10
C ASP A 66 5.26 -4.59 2.68
N LEU A 67 6.22 -3.69 2.46
CA LEU A 67 6.34 -3.03 1.14
C LEU A 67 7.24 -3.76 0.12
N PHE A 68 8.16 -4.65 0.50
CA PHE A 68 9.16 -5.09 -0.48
C PHE A 68 9.54 -6.58 -0.56
N THR A 69 9.10 -7.49 0.30
CA THR A 69 9.49 -8.91 0.10
C THR A 69 8.56 -9.95 0.74
N GLY A 70 7.94 -9.67 1.89
CA GLY A 70 7.19 -10.66 2.67
C GLY A 70 6.18 -11.47 1.86
N ARG A 71 5.26 -10.81 1.15
CA ARG A 71 4.22 -11.48 0.33
C ARG A 71 4.74 -12.16 -0.94
N PHE A 72 5.97 -11.83 -1.37
CA PHE A 72 6.54 -12.33 -2.62
C PHE A 72 7.44 -13.55 -2.41
N VAL A 73 7.90 -13.80 -1.18
CA VAL A 73 8.68 -15.01 -0.84
C VAL A 73 7.82 -16.28 -0.92
N GLU A 74 6.51 -16.15 -0.70
CA GLU A 74 5.57 -17.29 -0.78
C GLU A 74 5.05 -17.58 -2.20
N LEU A 75 5.39 -16.73 -3.18
CA LEU A 75 5.06 -16.98 -4.59
C LEU A 75 6.14 -17.88 -5.20
N PRO A 76 5.80 -19.09 -5.71
CA PRO A 76 6.77 -19.95 -6.35
C PRO A 76 7.36 -19.25 -7.58
N GLY A 77 8.68 -18.97 -7.55
CA GLY A 77 9.43 -18.39 -8.66
C GLY A 77 10.24 -17.14 -8.34
N LEU A 78 10.05 -16.51 -7.17
CA LEU A 78 10.84 -15.35 -6.74
C LEU A 78 11.88 -15.77 -5.70
N SER A 79 13.04 -16.25 -6.15
CA SER A 79 14.22 -16.31 -5.27
C SER A 79 14.81 -14.90 -5.18
N PRO A 80 15.01 -14.31 -3.98
CA PRO A 80 15.73 -13.05 -3.87
C PRO A 80 17.16 -13.25 -4.43
N ALA A 81 17.55 -12.38 -5.36
CA ALA A 81 18.88 -12.40 -5.94
C ALA A 81 19.90 -12.16 -4.81
N ARG A 82 20.89 -13.05 -4.70
CA ARG A 82 21.96 -12.92 -3.71
C ARG A 82 22.77 -11.68 -4.04
N SER A 83 22.73 -10.69 -3.15
CA SER A 83 23.70 -9.61 -3.12
C SER A 83 25.01 -10.17 -2.59
N THR A 84 25.97 -10.44 -3.47
CA THR A 84 27.38 -10.62 -3.07
C THR A 84 28.02 -9.27 -2.76
N PRO A 85 28.96 -9.23 -1.79
CA PRO A 85 29.54 -8.01 -1.24
C PRO A 85 30.36 -7.20 -2.24
#